data_AF-Q0I664-F1
#
_entry.id   AF-Q0I664-F1
#
_cell.length_a   1.000
_cell.length_b   1.000
_cell.length_c   1.000
_cell.angle_alpha   90.00
_cell.angle_beta   90.00
_cell.angle_gamma   90.00
#
_symmetry.space_group_name_H-M   'P 1'
#
loop_
_entity.id
_entity.type
_entity.pdbx_description
1 polymer ?
#
loop_
_entity_poly.entity_id
_entity_poly.type
_entity_poly.pdbx_seq_one_letter_code
_entity_poly.pdbx_strand_id
1 'polypeptide(L)'
;MELLFESLFNGVAIGSVLLMAALGLAIVFGLMGVINLAHGELIMLGAYTTYVVQLIFKLPFLAPVYNAYVLVAIPCAFAVSGVIGILLERTVIRRLYGNPLETLLATWGVSLILQQFVRSVPLAYAAGMVVFLVLGFSLPLFLPTPLLEGRQSRLVRSGGWAVSALIGVLCAGGLASQISRIARATSRNVDVTAPKWMRGGLEWMDLTFPVPRLVIIVMTFIAVVGVIWFLNRSVWGVRIRAVTQNRSMSDCLGIPTDTVDVLTFGIGSGLAGVAGVAVSLLGSVGPNVGTSYIVGCFMVVVLGGVGNLLGTVLASFAIGLLTDLIGAGRLLTIWPDMPGPLASGVEFFATTSMAQVMVFALIVVFLQFRPAGLFPQKGRMVEA
;
A
#
# COMPACT_ATOMS: atom_id res chain seq x y z
N MET A 1 35.22 2.89 -2.29
CA MET A 1 34.38 3.31 -1.15
C MET A 1 33.08 3.96 -1.62
N GLU A 2 33.12 4.88 -2.58
CA GLU A 2 31.92 5.54 -3.16
C GLU A 2 30.86 4.55 -3.67
N LEU A 3 31.25 3.55 -4.47
CA LEU A 3 30.32 2.53 -4.98
C LEU A 3 29.61 1.72 -3.89
N LEU A 4 30.27 1.50 -2.74
CA LEU A 4 29.68 0.84 -1.58
C LEU A 4 28.64 1.74 -0.90
N PHE A 5 28.96 3.01 -0.71
CA PHE A 5 28.03 3.99 -0.14
C PHE A 5 26.79 4.18 -1.00
N GLU A 6 26.98 4.27 -2.31
CA GLU A 6 25.88 4.40 -3.25
C GLU A 6 25.00 3.13 -3.27
N SER A 7 25.59 1.95 -3.12
CA SER A 7 24.84 0.68 -3.03
C SER A 7 24.06 0.59 -1.73
N LEU A 8 24.67 0.96 -0.61
CA LEU A 8 23.99 1.02 0.68
C LEU A 8 22.79 1.98 0.59
N PHE A 9 22.97 3.14 -0.01
CA PHE A 9 21.89 4.11 -0.19
C PHE A 9 20.78 3.57 -1.08
N ASN A 10 21.11 2.96 -2.22
CA ASN A 10 20.13 2.41 -3.16
C ASN A 10 19.37 1.22 -2.56
N GLY A 11 20.07 0.31 -1.89
CA GLY A 11 19.47 -0.81 -1.19
C GLY A 11 18.58 -0.37 -0.02
N VAL A 12 18.96 0.68 0.73
CA VAL A 12 18.11 1.28 1.76
C VAL A 12 16.87 1.94 1.14
N ALA A 13 16.98 2.60 -0.01
CA ALA A 13 15.84 3.18 -0.71
C ALA A 13 14.86 2.09 -1.20
N ILE A 14 15.37 1.03 -1.85
CA ILE A 14 14.55 -0.12 -2.28
C ILE A 14 13.91 -0.80 -1.06
N GLY A 15 14.70 -1.02 -0.01
CA GLY A 15 14.23 -1.58 1.25
C GLY A 15 13.15 -0.72 1.90
N SER A 16 13.24 0.60 1.82
CA SER A 16 12.23 1.53 2.37
C SER A 16 10.89 1.45 1.64
N VAL A 17 10.90 1.25 0.32
CA VAL A 17 9.67 1.02 -0.47
C VAL A 17 9.04 -0.30 -0.07
N LEU A 18 9.84 -1.38 -0.04
CA LEU A 18 9.37 -2.70 0.36
C LEU A 18 8.86 -2.70 1.81
N LEU A 19 9.53 -1.99 2.71
CA LEU A 19 9.11 -1.82 4.10
C LEU A 19 7.76 -1.16 4.19
N MET A 20 7.56 -0.02 3.51
CA MET A 20 6.29 0.71 3.55
C MET A 20 5.14 -0.17 3.04
N ALA A 21 5.37 -0.90 1.95
CA ALA A 21 4.39 -1.81 1.37
C ALA A 21 4.13 -3.04 2.27
N ALA A 22 5.17 -3.59 2.89
CA ALA A 22 5.12 -4.75 3.77
C ALA A 22 4.57 -4.44 5.16
N LEU A 23 4.71 -3.22 5.69
CA LEU A 23 4.20 -2.83 7.01
C LEU A 23 2.69 -3.06 7.11
N GLY A 24 1.94 -2.63 6.08
CA GLY A 24 0.50 -2.85 6.04
C GLY A 24 0.14 -4.35 6.04
N LEU A 25 0.87 -5.14 5.25
CA LEU A 25 0.69 -6.59 5.17
C LEU A 25 1.07 -7.29 6.48
N ALA A 26 2.17 -6.88 7.12
CA ALA A 26 2.68 -7.43 8.37
C ALA A 26 1.68 -7.24 9.52
N ILE A 27 1.02 -6.08 9.57
CA ILE A 27 -0.03 -5.79 10.56
C ILE A 27 -1.24 -6.67 10.31
N VAL A 28 -1.78 -6.71 9.09
CA VAL A 28 -3.00 -7.48 8.80
C VAL A 28 -2.75 -8.98 8.99
N PHE A 29 -1.68 -9.51 8.39
CA PHE A 29 -1.35 -10.93 8.46
C PHE A 29 -0.94 -11.34 9.87
N GLY A 30 -0.14 -10.50 10.55
CA GLY A 30 0.33 -10.77 11.90
C GLY A 30 -0.74 -10.82 12.97
N LEU A 31 -1.85 -10.09 12.76
CA LEU A 31 -2.91 -9.98 13.76
C LEU A 31 -4.08 -10.92 13.47
N MET A 32 -4.41 -11.14 12.21
CA MET A 32 -5.57 -11.93 11.79
C MET A 32 -5.22 -13.34 11.31
N GLY A 33 -3.96 -13.60 10.95
CA GLY A 33 -3.56 -14.86 10.31
C GLY A 33 -4.13 -15.03 8.90
N VAL A 34 -4.64 -13.95 8.29
CA VAL A 34 -5.29 -13.99 6.98
C VAL A 34 -4.34 -13.47 5.90
N ILE A 35 -4.12 -14.32 4.88
CA ILE A 35 -3.31 -13.95 3.72
C ILE A 35 -4.16 -13.16 2.74
N ASN A 36 -3.78 -11.91 2.46
CA ASN A 36 -4.50 -11.04 1.53
C ASN A 36 -3.72 -10.87 0.22
N LEU A 37 -4.13 -11.56 -0.85
CA LEU A 37 -3.55 -11.39 -2.19
C LEU A 37 -4.01 -10.11 -2.89
N ALA A 38 -5.09 -9.46 -2.44
CA ALA A 38 -5.51 -8.16 -2.96
C ALA A 38 -4.65 -7.00 -2.44
N HIS A 39 -3.70 -7.25 -1.52
CA HIS A 39 -2.88 -6.20 -0.91
C HIS A 39 -2.09 -5.38 -1.95
N GLY A 40 -1.62 -6.03 -3.03
CA GLY A 40 -0.97 -5.34 -4.15
C GLY A 40 -1.90 -4.32 -4.81
N GLU A 41 -3.19 -4.62 -4.93
CA GLU A 41 -4.15 -3.70 -5.55
C GLU A 41 -4.44 -2.47 -4.68
N LEU A 42 -4.29 -2.58 -3.37
CA LEU A 42 -4.37 -1.43 -2.47
C LEU A 42 -3.19 -0.47 -2.65
N ILE A 43 -2.00 -1.00 -3.00
CA ILE A 43 -0.83 -0.21 -3.43
C ILE A 43 -1.12 0.46 -4.77
N MET A 44 -1.68 -0.28 -5.73
CA MET A 44 -2.08 0.25 -7.03
C MET A 44 -3.06 1.43 -6.85
N LEU A 45 -4.10 1.26 -6.05
CA LEU A 45 -5.09 2.31 -5.78
C LEU A 45 -4.46 3.57 -5.17
N GLY A 46 -3.47 3.43 -4.28
CA GLY A 46 -2.71 4.56 -3.75
C GLY A 46 -1.87 5.29 -4.82
N ALA A 47 -1.24 4.54 -5.71
CA ALA A 47 -0.49 5.10 -6.84
C ALA A 47 -1.39 5.87 -7.81
N TYR A 48 -2.57 5.31 -8.15
CA TYR A 48 -3.57 6.02 -8.96
C TYR A 48 -4.15 7.24 -8.25
N THR A 49 -4.35 7.16 -6.94
CA THR A 49 -4.79 8.32 -6.15
C THR A 49 -3.77 9.45 -6.26
N THR A 50 -2.48 9.15 -6.21
CA THR A 50 -1.40 10.14 -6.43
C THR A 50 -1.47 10.75 -7.82
N TYR A 51 -1.69 9.94 -8.85
CA TYR A 51 -1.86 10.43 -10.21
C TYR A 51 -3.07 11.36 -10.35
N VAL A 52 -4.21 11.02 -9.75
CA VAL A 52 -5.42 11.86 -9.77
C VAL A 52 -5.19 13.18 -9.03
N VAL A 53 -4.61 13.14 -7.82
CA VAL A 53 -4.28 14.34 -7.04
C VAL A 53 -3.34 15.25 -7.83
N GLN A 54 -2.33 14.68 -8.49
CA GLN A 54 -1.45 15.45 -9.36
C GLN A 54 -2.21 16.18 -10.48
N LEU A 55 -3.17 15.52 -11.13
CA LEU A 55 -3.93 16.12 -12.22
C LEU A 55 -4.84 17.24 -11.73
N ILE A 56 -5.45 17.09 -10.55
CA ILE A 56 -6.24 18.14 -9.90
C ILE A 56 -5.37 19.36 -9.64
N PHE A 57 -4.14 19.16 -9.15
CA PHE A 57 -3.19 20.26 -8.92
C PHE A 57 -2.62 20.88 -10.21
N LYS A 58 -2.81 20.25 -11.38
CA LYS A 58 -2.49 20.84 -12.70
C LYS A 58 -3.60 21.76 -13.22
N LEU A 59 -4.75 21.84 -12.55
CA LEU A 59 -5.80 22.79 -12.92
C LEU A 59 -5.32 24.24 -12.76
N PRO A 60 -5.80 25.17 -13.61
CA PRO A 60 -5.34 26.56 -13.61
C PRO A 60 -5.51 27.26 -12.25
N PHE A 61 -6.52 26.87 -11.45
CA PHE A 61 -6.74 27.41 -10.10
C PHE A 61 -5.69 26.95 -9.06
N LEU A 62 -5.15 25.73 -9.19
CA LEU A 62 -4.21 25.13 -8.22
C LEU A 62 -2.76 25.08 -8.71
N ALA A 63 -2.50 25.54 -9.94
CA ALA A 63 -1.18 25.66 -10.55
C ALA A 63 -0.11 26.31 -9.63
N PRO A 64 -0.37 27.40 -8.87
CA PRO A 64 0.66 27.98 -8.00
C PRO A 64 1.09 27.06 -6.86
N VAL A 65 0.24 26.13 -6.44
CA VAL A 65 0.50 25.22 -5.31
C VAL A 65 0.83 23.80 -5.80
N TYR A 66 1.13 23.62 -7.10
CA TYR A 66 1.42 22.31 -7.70
C TYR A 66 2.44 21.52 -6.89
N ASN A 67 3.50 22.16 -6.39
CA ASN A 67 4.57 21.48 -5.66
C ASN A 67 4.12 20.77 -4.36
N ALA A 68 2.96 21.11 -3.79
CA ALA A 68 2.46 20.48 -2.57
C ALA A 68 1.62 19.22 -2.83
N TYR A 69 1.40 18.81 -4.09
CA TYR A 69 0.49 17.70 -4.42
C TYR A 69 0.88 16.40 -3.73
N VAL A 70 2.18 16.11 -3.53
CA VAL A 70 2.67 14.89 -2.86
C VAL A 70 2.23 14.85 -1.39
N LEU A 71 2.27 15.99 -0.71
CA LEU A 71 1.86 16.09 0.71
C LEU A 71 0.36 15.85 0.88
N VAL A 72 -0.44 16.23 -0.12
CA VAL A 72 -1.89 15.96 -0.15
C VAL A 72 -2.18 14.54 -0.63
N ALA A 73 -1.36 14.00 -1.52
CA ALA A 73 -1.52 12.64 -2.03
C ALA A 73 -1.35 11.58 -0.94
N ILE A 74 -0.45 11.78 0.03
CA ILE A 74 -0.24 10.85 1.15
C ILE A 74 -1.52 10.57 1.95
N PRO A 75 -2.19 11.57 2.57
CA PRO A 75 -3.42 11.35 3.32
C PRO A 75 -4.57 10.91 2.41
N CYS A 76 -4.67 11.40 1.18
CA CYS A 76 -5.69 10.94 0.24
C CYS A 76 -5.51 9.46 -0.13
N ALA A 77 -4.30 9.02 -0.44
CA ALA A 77 -4.00 7.62 -0.76
C ALA A 77 -4.25 6.71 0.45
N PHE A 78 -3.88 7.15 1.66
CA PHE A 78 -4.21 6.43 2.88
C PHE A 78 -5.73 6.28 3.06
N ALA A 79 -6.49 7.35 2.86
CA ALA A 79 -7.95 7.33 3.00
C ALA A 79 -8.62 6.44 1.95
N VAL A 80 -8.24 6.56 0.67
CA VAL A 80 -8.84 5.78 -0.43
C VAL A 80 -8.57 4.29 -0.24
N SER A 81 -7.29 3.90 -0.05
CA SER A 81 -6.95 2.49 0.15
C SER A 81 -7.48 1.97 1.48
N GLY A 82 -7.52 2.79 2.53
CA GLY A 82 -8.10 2.43 3.83
C GLY A 82 -9.61 2.17 3.77
N VAL A 83 -10.37 3.01 3.08
CA VAL A 83 -11.82 2.83 2.88
C VAL A 83 -12.11 1.58 2.06
N ILE A 84 -11.38 1.38 0.96
CA ILE A 84 -11.52 0.16 0.14
C ILE A 84 -11.17 -1.07 0.97
N GLY A 85 -10.11 -1.00 1.79
CA GLY A 85 -9.75 -2.05 2.72
C GLY A 85 -10.86 -2.39 3.71
N ILE A 86 -11.44 -1.38 4.37
CA ILE A 86 -12.57 -1.54 5.30
C ILE A 86 -13.77 -2.19 4.60
N LEU A 87 -14.05 -1.81 3.36
CA LEU A 87 -15.13 -2.40 2.58
C LEU A 87 -14.84 -3.88 2.28
N LEU A 88 -13.62 -4.21 1.85
CA LEU A 88 -13.21 -5.60 1.57
C LEU A 88 -13.28 -6.48 2.81
N GLU A 89 -12.81 -5.97 3.96
CA GLU A 89 -12.89 -6.65 5.24
C GLU A 89 -14.36 -6.97 5.58
N ARG A 90 -15.22 -5.95 5.59
CA ARG A 90 -16.62 -6.10 6.04
C ARG A 90 -17.45 -7.00 5.13
N THR A 91 -17.15 -7.00 3.83
CA THR A 91 -18.01 -7.65 2.83
C THR A 91 -17.55 -9.03 2.43
N VAL A 92 -16.25 -9.20 2.18
CA VAL A 92 -15.68 -10.43 1.64
C VAL A 92 -14.96 -11.21 2.73
N ILE A 93 -13.93 -10.60 3.32
CA ILE A 93 -12.96 -11.33 4.14
C ILE A 93 -13.58 -11.80 5.45
N ARG A 94 -14.42 -10.96 6.10
CA ARG A 94 -15.10 -11.32 7.35
C ARG A 94 -15.98 -12.56 7.24
N ARG A 95 -16.54 -12.84 6.06
CA ARG A 95 -17.40 -14.02 5.85
C ARG A 95 -16.62 -15.31 5.66
N LEU A 96 -15.31 -15.21 5.44
CA LEU A 96 -14.42 -16.32 5.11
C LEU A 96 -13.36 -16.57 6.19
N TYR A 97 -13.47 -15.89 7.33
CA TYR A 97 -12.61 -16.13 8.48
C TYR A 97 -12.71 -17.59 8.94
N GLY A 98 -11.56 -18.19 9.25
CA GLY A 98 -11.43 -19.59 9.64
C GLY A 98 -10.94 -20.53 8.52
N ASN A 99 -11.08 -20.12 7.24
CA ASN A 99 -10.69 -20.94 6.08
C ASN A 99 -9.62 -20.21 5.24
N PRO A 100 -8.31 -20.47 5.45
CA PRO A 100 -7.23 -19.75 4.76
C PRO A 100 -7.29 -19.88 3.23
N LEU A 101 -7.62 -21.07 2.71
CA LEU A 101 -7.70 -21.32 1.26
C LEU A 101 -8.83 -20.53 0.60
N GLU A 102 -9.99 -20.43 1.24
CA GLU A 102 -11.13 -19.66 0.74
C GLU A 102 -10.81 -18.17 0.72
N THR A 103 -10.11 -17.68 1.74
CA THR A 103 -9.70 -16.27 1.79
C THR A 103 -8.66 -15.94 0.72
N LEU A 104 -7.74 -16.86 0.42
CA LEU A 104 -6.78 -16.72 -0.69
C LEU A 104 -7.51 -16.61 -2.04
N LEU A 105 -8.45 -17.51 -2.32
CA LEU A 105 -9.23 -17.50 -3.56
C LEU A 105 -10.05 -16.21 -3.69
N ALA A 106 -10.72 -15.80 -2.60
CA ALA A 106 -11.55 -14.61 -2.58
C ALA A 106 -10.73 -13.33 -2.78
N THR A 107 -9.59 -13.20 -2.09
CA THR A 107 -8.72 -12.02 -2.23
C THR A 107 -8.05 -11.96 -3.60
N TRP A 108 -7.73 -13.11 -4.21
CA TRP A 108 -7.28 -13.14 -5.60
C TRP A 108 -8.40 -12.71 -6.58
N GLY A 109 -9.63 -13.19 -6.39
CA GLY A 109 -10.79 -12.75 -7.18
C GLY A 109 -11.05 -11.25 -7.06
N VAL A 110 -10.99 -10.70 -5.84
CA VAL A 110 -11.04 -9.25 -5.58
C VAL A 110 -9.92 -8.52 -6.32
N SER A 111 -8.71 -9.07 -6.33
CA SER A 111 -7.57 -8.49 -7.05
C SER A 111 -7.89 -8.32 -8.53
N LEU A 112 -8.43 -9.35 -9.18
CA LEU A 112 -8.81 -9.30 -10.60
C LEU A 112 -9.91 -8.27 -10.86
N ILE A 113 -10.92 -8.20 -9.98
CA ILE A 113 -12.00 -7.22 -10.08
C ILE A 113 -11.45 -5.80 -9.97
N LEU A 114 -10.58 -5.51 -9.00
CA LEU A 114 -9.99 -4.18 -8.80
C LEU A 114 -9.09 -3.77 -9.98
N GLN A 115 -8.25 -4.68 -10.48
CA GLN A 115 -7.43 -4.43 -11.67
C GLN A 115 -8.30 -4.11 -12.88
N GLN A 116 -9.34 -4.92 -13.10
CA GLN A 116 -10.22 -4.73 -14.26
C GLN A 116 -11.06 -3.47 -14.12
N PHE A 117 -11.47 -3.11 -12.92
CA PHE A 117 -12.17 -1.86 -12.64
C PHE A 117 -11.31 -0.65 -13.02
N VAL A 118 -10.05 -0.60 -12.58
CA VAL A 118 -9.13 0.50 -12.93
C VAL A 118 -8.80 0.54 -14.43
N ARG A 119 -8.73 -0.62 -15.10
CA ARG A 119 -8.53 -0.69 -16.56
C ARG A 119 -9.72 -0.23 -17.37
N SER A 120 -10.94 -0.52 -16.92
CA SER A 120 -12.17 -0.34 -17.71
C SER A 120 -12.92 0.95 -17.40
N VAL A 121 -12.83 1.46 -16.16
CA VAL A 121 -13.57 2.64 -15.72
C VAL A 121 -12.68 3.88 -15.81
N PRO A 122 -13.08 4.92 -16.58
CA PRO A 122 -12.36 6.19 -16.54
C PRO A 122 -12.42 6.82 -15.15
N LEU A 123 -11.29 7.32 -14.67
CA LEU A 123 -11.15 7.90 -13.33
C LEU A 123 -12.12 9.07 -13.06
N ALA A 124 -12.58 9.76 -14.12
CA ALA A 124 -13.61 10.81 -14.02
C ALA A 124 -14.94 10.26 -13.45
N TYR A 125 -15.40 9.14 -13.99
CA TYR A 125 -16.65 8.51 -13.58
C TYR A 125 -16.50 7.85 -12.22
N ALA A 126 -15.32 7.30 -11.90
CA ALA A 126 -15.03 6.80 -10.56
C ALA A 126 -15.06 7.91 -9.51
N ALA A 127 -14.44 9.07 -9.78
CA ALA A 127 -14.50 10.23 -8.89
C ALA A 127 -15.92 10.76 -8.72
N GLY A 128 -16.71 10.86 -9.81
CA GLY A 128 -18.12 11.22 -9.72
C GLY A 128 -18.98 10.22 -8.94
N MET A 129 -18.68 8.92 -9.04
CA MET A 129 -19.33 7.87 -8.23
C MET A 129 -19.02 8.07 -6.74
N VAL A 130 -17.78 8.41 -6.38
CA VAL A 130 -17.42 8.70 -4.99
C VAL A 130 -18.17 9.94 -4.48
N VAL A 131 -18.22 11.01 -5.27
CA VAL A 131 -18.99 12.22 -4.92
C VAL A 131 -20.48 11.89 -4.75
N PHE A 132 -21.05 11.08 -5.65
CA PHE A 132 -22.41 10.57 -5.55
C PHE A 132 -22.65 9.82 -4.23
N LEU A 133 -21.77 8.88 -3.88
CA LEU A 133 -21.91 8.07 -2.67
C LEU A 133 -21.77 8.92 -1.40
N VAL A 134 -20.78 9.81 -1.35
CA VAL A 134 -20.54 10.68 -0.19
C VAL A 134 -21.71 11.64 0.00
N LEU A 135 -22.18 12.30 -1.07
CA LEU A 135 -23.34 13.18 -0.99
C LEU A 135 -24.62 12.41 -0.67
N GLY A 136 -24.81 11.22 -1.24
CA GLY A 136 -25.97 10.36 -0.97
C GLY A 136 -26.07 9.91 0.48
N PHE A 137 -24.93 9.54 1.10
CA PHE A 137 -24.88 9.16 2.51
C PHE A 137 -24.90 10.35 3.48
N SER A 138 -24.40 11.53 3.08
CA SER A 138 -24.38 12.73 3.93
C SER A 138 -25.64 13.58 3.85
N LEU A 139 -26.38 13.56 2.72
CA LEU A 139 -27.63 14.30 2.55
C LEU A 139 -28.65 14.10 3.70
N PRO A 140 -28.89 12.86 4.18
CA PRO A 140 -29.82 12.61 5.27
C PRO A 140 -29.40 13.22 6.61
N LEU A 141 -28.11 13.55 6.78
CA LEU A 141 -27.59 14.19 7.99
C LEU A 141 -27.90 15.70 8.01
N PHE A 142 -27.93 16.32 6.83
CA PHE A 142 -28.17 17.76 6.68
C PHE A 142 -29.66 18.12 6.50
N LEU A 143 -30.52 17.13 6.24
CA LEU A 143 -31.94 17.34 6.06
C LEU A 143 -32.66 17.50 7.42
N PRO A 144 -33.60 18.46 7.57
CA PRO A 144 -34.39 18.64 8.79
C PRO A 144 -35.15 17.36 9.18
N THR A 145 -35.13 17.00 10.47
CA THR A 145 -35.86 15.86 11.05
C THR A 145 -37.35 15.75 10.66
N PRO A 146 -38.15 16.84 10.52
CA PRO A 146 -39.56 16.70 10.14
C PRO A 146 -39.78 16.12 8.73
N LEU A 147 -38.80 16.24 7.83
CA LEU A 147 -38.88 15.67 6.46
C LEU A 147 -38.52 14.18 6.42
N LEU A 148 -37.79 13.69 7.43
CA LEU A 148 -37.26 12.32 7.47
C LEU A 148 -38.20 11.32 8.17
N GLU A 149 -39.10 11.80 9.03
CA GLU A 149 -40.00 10.95 9.84
C GLU A 149 -41.43 10.81 9.25
N GLY A 150 -41.81 11.65 8.27
CA GLY A 150 -43.15 11.63 7.66
C GLY A 150 -43.39 10.50 6.65
N ARG A 151 -44.65 10.39 6.16
CA ARG A 151 -45.09 9.45 5.11
C ARG A 151 -44.35 9.64 3.77
N GLN A 152 -43.76 10.82 3.56
CA GLN A 152 -42.93 11.17 2.40
C GLN A 152 -41.45 10.79 2.56
N SER A 153 -41.02 10.24 3.70
CA SER A 153 -39.61 9.91 3.98
C SER A 153 -38.96 9.00 2.94
N ARG A 154 -39.72 8.02 2.39
CA ARG A 154 -39.24 7.17 1.30
C ARG A 154 -38.98 7.94 0.01
N LEU A 155 -39.85 8.89 -0.33
CA LEU A 155 -39.71 9.77 -1.50
C LEU A 155 -38.59 10.81 -1.32
N VAL A 156 -38.43 11.36 -0.12
CA VAL A 156 -37.35 12.31 0.19
C VAL A 156 -35.99 11.61 0.17
N ARG A 157 -35.89 10.38 0.72
CA ARG A 157 -34.66 9.58 0.64
C ARG A 157 -34.35 9.19 -0.81
N SER A 158 -35.32 8.66 -1.56
CA SER A 158 -35.08 8.29 -2.96
C SER A 158 -34.76 9.51 -3.84
N GLY A 159 -35.43 10.64 -3.61
CA GLY A 159 -35.12 11.92 -4.24
C GLY A 159 -33.73 12.44 -3.90
N GLY A 160 -33.29 12.28 -2.65
CA GLY A 160 -31.93 12.62 -2.22
C GLY A 160 -30.86 11.81 -2.95
N TRP A 161 -31.07 10.50 -3.11
CA TRP A 161 -30.20 9.64 -3.92
C TRP A 161 -30.22 10.02 -5.41
N ALA A 162 -31.36 10.43 -5.96
CA ALA A 162 -31.45 10.89 -7.35
C ALA A 162 -30.69 12.21 -7.57
N VAL A 163 -30.81 13.16 -6.63
CA VAL A 163 -30.09 14.45 -6.67
C VAL A 163 -28.60 14.23 -6.50
N SER A 164 -28.16 13.38 -5.57
CA SER A 164 -26.73 13.07 -5.42
C SER A 164 -26.18 12.35 -6.65
N ALA A 165 -26.96 11.49 -7.31
CA ALA A 165 -26.55 10.81 -8.54
C ALA A 165 -26.35 11.81 -9.67
N LEU A 166 -27.29 12.75 -9.83
CA LEU A 166 -27.21 13.81 -10.83
C LEU A 166 -26.01 14.73 -10.57
N ILE A 167 -25.76 15.13 -9.32
CA ILE A 167 -24.56 15.90 -8.94
C ILE A 167 -23.28 15.09 -9.23
N GLY A 168 -23.24 13.80 -8.92
CA GLY A 168 -22.09 12.95 -9.20
C GLY A 168 -21.78 12.83 -10.68
N VAL A 169 -22.81 12.66 -11.53
CA VAL A 169 -22.68 12.62 -12.99
C VAL A 169 -22.25 13.98 -13.56
N LEU A 170 -22.82 15.08 -13.08
CA LEU A 170 -22.44 16.43 -13.50
C LEU A 170 -21.01 16.78 -13.08
N CYS A 171 -20.61 16.42 -11.86
CA CYS A 171 -19.23 16.59 -11.39
C CYS A 171 -18.26 15.73 -12.21
N ALA A 172 -18.59 14.46 -12.52
CA ALA A 172 -17.79 13.63 -13.41
C ALA A 172 -17.65 14.25 -14.80
N GLY A 173 -18.75 14.73 -15.39
CA GLY A 173 -18.77 15.38 -16.70
C GLY A 173 -17.95 16.67 -16.71
N GLY A 174 -18.09 17.51 -15.68
CA GLY A 174 -17.32 18.73 -15.49
C GLY A 174 -15.81 18.46 -15.36
N LEU A 175 -15.43 17.52 -14.48
CA LEU A 175 -14.04 17.09 -14.32
C LEU A 175 -13.47 16.47 -15.59
N ALA A 176 -14.26 15.66 -16.31
CA ALA A 176 -13.86 15.06 -17.58
C ALA A 176 -13.62 16.11 -18.67
N SER A 177 -14.46 17.16 -18.71
CA SER A 177 -14.34 18.25 -19.69
C SER A 177 -13.11 19.13 -19.45
N GLN A 178 -12.76 19.37 -18.20
CA GLN A 178 -11.59 20.18 -17.81
C GLN A 178 -10.28 19.39 -17.87
N ILE A 179 -10.33 18.06 -17.65
CA ILE A 179 -9.14 17.19 -17.61
C ILE A 179 -9.36 15.95 -18.49
N SER A 180 -9.08 16.10 -19.80
CA SER A 180 -9.20 15.01 -20.80
C SER A 180 -8.37 13.75 -20.49
N ARG A 181 -7.36 13.86 -19.61
CA ARG A 181 -6.57 12.71 -19.12
C ARG A 181 -7.26 11.91 -18.01
N ILE A 182 -8.18 12.52 -17.24
CA ILE A 182 -9.01 11.82 -16.24
C ILE A 182 -10.21 11.13 -16.92
N ALA A 183 -10.63 11.65 -18.07
CA ALA A 183 -11.76 11.15 -18.85
C ALA A 183 -11.50 9.80 -19.59
N ARG A 184 -10.26 9.32 -19.65
CA ARG A 184 -9.92 8.08 -20.38
C ARG A 184 -9.65 6.91 -19.43
N ALA A 185 -10.30 5.78 -19.68
CA ALA A 185 -9.93 4.49 -19.11
C ALA A 185 -8.49 4.20 -19.52
N THR A 186 -7.60 4.09 -18.53
CA THR A 186 -6.16 4.09 -18.78
C THR A 186 -5.60 2.71 -18.47
N SER A 187 -5.58 1.86 -19.50
CA SER A 187 -4.78 0.63 -19.50
C SER A 187 -3.28 0.89 -19.70
N ARG A 188 -2.93 2.11 -20.13
CA ARG A 188 -1.55 2.52 -20.39
C ARG A 188 -0.88 2.97 -19.09
N ASN A 189 0.41 2.67 -18.94
CA ASN A 189 1.18 3.21 -17.84
C ASN A 189 1.23 4.75 -17.92
N VAL A 190 1.04 5.41 -16.78
CA VAL A 190 1.06 6.86 -16.67
C VAL A 190 2.05 7.32 -15.63
N ASP A 191 2.80 8.35 -15.99
CA ASP A 191 3.85 8.85 -15.12
C ASP A 191 3.33 9.92 -14.16
N VAL A 192 3.75 9.78 -12.90
CA VAL A 192 3.62 10.81 -11.89
C VAL A 192 4.88 11.67 -11.95
N THR A 193 4.71 12.91 -12.39
CA THR A 193 5.77 13.91 -12.50
C THR A 193 6.07 14.50 -11.13
N ALA A 194 7.21 14.09 -10.57
CA ALA A 194 7.73 14.60 -9.30
C ALA A 194 7.69 16.15 -9.23
N PRO A 195 7.42 16.75 -8.06
CA PRO A 195 7.42 18.19 -7.91
C PRO A 195 8.84 18.77 -8.07
N LYS A 196 8.95 20.08 -8.33
CA LYS A 196 10.24 20.70 -8.70
C LYS A 196 11.32 20.50 -7.63
N TRP A 197 10.95 20.51 -6.35
CA TRP A 197 11.86 20.28 -5.21
C TRP A 197 12.35 18.82 -5.10
N MET A 198 11.73 17.88 -5.80
CA MET A 198 12.14 16.47 -5.81
C MET A 198 12.91 16.05 -7.07
N ARG A 199 12.95 16.87 -8.13
CA ARG A 199 13.53 16.47 -9.42
C ARG A 199 15.07 16.49 -9.46
N GLY A 200 15.72 16.95 -8.41
CA GLY A 200 17.18 17.04 -8.33
C GLY A 200 17.85 15.86 -7.61
N GLY A 201 19.18 15.87 -7.65
CA GLY A 201 20.03 15.13 -6.74
C GLY A 201 20.69 16.10 -5.76
N LEU A 202 20.83 15.70 -4.50
CA LEU A 202 21.75 16.36 -3.57
C LEU A 202 23.15 15.88 -3.90
N GLU A 203 23.99 16.78 -4.40
CA GLU A 203 25.42 16.52 -4.60
C GLU A 203 26.13 16.71 -3.27
N TRP A 204 26.62 15.61 -2.70
CA TRP A 204 27.48 15.67 -1.52
C TRP A 204 28.73 14.83 -1.78
N MET A 205 29.89 15.50 -1.78
CA MET A 205 31.20 14.84 -1.82
C MET A 205 31.34 13.88 -3.04
N ASP A 206 31.03 14.39 -4.24
CA ASP A 206 31.00 13.67 -5.53
C ASP A 206 29.96 12.55 -5.67
N LEU A 207 29.11 12.32 -4.67
CA LEU A 207 27.96 11.41 -4.74
C LEU A 207 26.66 12.19 -5.03
N THR A 208 25.90 11.74 -6.04
CA THR A 208 24.57 12.28 -6.35
C THR A 208 23.51 11.44 -5.65
N PHE A 209 22.82 12.03 -4.67
CA PHE A 209 21.71 11.38 -3.98
C PHE A 209 20.37 11.84 -4.57
N PRO A 210 19.62 10.97 -5.27
CA PRO A 210 18.32 11.34 -5.82
C PRO A 210 17.35 11.73 -4.71
N VAL A 211 16.85 12.96 -4.73
CA VAL A 211 15.90 13.48 -3.74
C VAL A 211 14.61 12.62 -3.63
N PRO A 212 14.06 12.01 -4.69
CA PRO A 212 12.88 11.15 -4.56
C PRO A 212 13.10 9.96 -3.63
N ARG A 213 14.31 9.38 -3.63
CA ARG A 213 14.67 8.24 -2.77
C ARG A 213 14.77 8.67 -1.30
N LEU A 214 15.34 9.85 -1.04
CA LEU A 214 15.38 10.44 0.31
C LEU A 214 13.99 10.71 0.86
N VAL A 215 13.09 11.27 0.05
CA VAL A 215 11.70 11.51 0.46
C VAL A 215 10.99 10.21 0.81
N ILE A 216 11.21 9.14 0.03
CA ILE A 216 10.66 7.82 0.36
C ILE A 216 11.19 7.30 1.70
N ILE A 217 12.50 7.38 1.93
CA ILE A 217 13.11 6.97 3.22
C ILE A 217 12.46 7.74 4.39
N VAL A 218 12.31 9.06 4.25
CA VAL A 218 11.67 9.91 5.27
C VAL A 218 10.20 9.51 5.47
N MET A 219 9.45 9.30 4.39
CA MET A 219 8.05 8.85 4.48
C MET A 219 7.94 7.48 5.17
N THR A 220 8.83 6.54 4.86
CA THR A 220 8.87 5.22 5.48
C THR A 220 9.20 5.32 6.96
N PHE A 221 10.19 6.15 7.33
CA PHE A 221 10.53 6.38 8.72
C PHE A 221 9.34 6.95 9.50
N ILE A 222 8.65 7.96 8.95
CA ILE A 222 7.44 8.53 9.55
C ILE A 222 6.34 7.48 9.70
N ALA A 223 6.13 6.63 8.68
CA ALA A 223 5.13 5.57 8.74
C ALA A 223 5.47 4.52 9.82
N VAL A 224 6.73 4.08 9.92
CA VAL A 224 7.20 3.14 10.95
C VAL A 224 6.99 3.73 12.35
N VAL A 225 7.46 4.97 12.57
CA VAL A 225 7.31 5.66 13.87
C VAL A 225 5.83 5.84 14.19
N GLY A 226 5.01 6.25 13.21
CA GLY A 226 3.57 6.41 13.36
C GLY A 226 2.86 5.12 13.74
N VAL A 227 3.20 4.00 13.10
CA VAL A 227 2.65 2.67 13.41
C VAL A 227 3.08 2.20 14.80
N ILE A 228 4.38 2.31 15.13
CA ILE A 228 4.89 1.90 16.45
C ILE A 228 4.23 2.73 17.55
N TRP A 229 4.12 4.05 17.34
CA TRP A 229 3.44 4.94 18.28
C TRP A 229 1.96 4.58 18.40
N PHE A 230 1.26 4.39 17.29
CA PHE A 230 -0.15 4.00 17.28
C PHE A 230 -0.38 2.68 18.02
N LEU A 231 0.39 1.64 17.73
CA LEU A 231 0.21 0.35 18.38
C LEU A 231 0.61 0.41 19.86
N ASN A 232 1.73 1.01 20.23
CA ASN A 232 2.24 0.95 21.60
C ASN A 232 1.62 1.97 22.55
N ARG A 233 1.21 3.15 22.06
CA ARG A 233 0.69 4.23 22.91
C ARG A 233 -0.82 4.42 22.84
N SER A 234 -1.49 4.03 21.75
CA SER A 234 -2.93 4.28 21.62
C SER A 234 -3.80 3.22 22.31
N VAL A 235 -4.99 3.63 22.74
CA VAL A 235 -6.01 2.74 23.32
C VAL A 235 -6.43 1.65 22.32
N TRP A 236 -6.53 2.01 21.03
CA TRP A 236 -6.83 1.05 19.97
C TRP A 236 -5.70 0.05 19.76
N GLY A 237 -4.45 0.46 19.90
CA GLY A 237 -3.29 -0.43 19.87
C GLY A 237 -3.28 -1.47 21.00
N VAL A 238 -3.70 -1.07 22.20
CA VAL A 238 -3.88 -2.01 23.34
C VAL A 238 -4.99 -3.01 23.04
N ARG A 239 -6.14 -2.54 22.51
CA ARG A 239 -7.26 -3.42 22.11
C ARG A 239 -6.85 -4.42 21.04
N ILE A 240 -6.12 -3.97 20.01
CA ILE A 240 -5.58 -4.82 18.95
C ILE A 240 -4.74 -5.95 19.57
N ARG A 241 -3.76 -5.61 20.42
CA ARG A 241 -2.91 -6.63 21.08
C ARG A 241 -3.71 -7.60 21.97
N ALA A 242 -4.72 -7.11 22.69
CA ALA A 242 -5.58 -7.96 23.51
C ALA A 242 -6.34 -9.00 22.65
N VAL A 243 -6.95 -8.54 21.56
CA VAL A 243 -7.68 -9.41 20.62
C VAL A 243 -6.76 -10.46 19.99
N THR A 244 -5.52 -10.09 19.68
CA THR A 244 -4.55 -11.03 19.08
C THR A 244 -4.02 -12.08 20.04
N GLN A 245 -4.01 -11.80 21.34
CA GLN A 245 -3.58 -12.76 22.35
C GLN A 245 -4.67 -13.77 22.67
N ASN A 246 -5.90 -13.28 22.88
CA ASN A 246 -7.05 -14.12 23.14
C ASN A 246 -8.33 -13.41 22.70
N ARG A 247 -8.82 -13.78 21.51
CA ARG A 247 -10.01 -13.20 20.90
C ARG A 247 -11.27 -13.46 21.73
N SER A 248 -11.48 -14.69 22.19
CA SER A 248 -12.69 -15.07 22.93
C SER A 248 -12.79 -14.37 24.27
N MET A 249 -11.68 -14.30 25.02
CA MET A 249 -11.64 -13.54 26.28
C MET A 249 -11.87 -12.04 26.06
N SER A 250 -11.28 -11.46 25.00
CA SER A 250 -11.45 -10.04 24.69
C SER A 250 -12.92 -9.68 24.40
N ASP A 251 -13.64 -10.58 23.71
CA ASP A 251 -15.06 -10.40 23.40
C ASP A 251 -15.92 -10.44 24.69
N CYS A 252 -15.62 -11.37 25.61
CA CYS A 252 -16.28 -11.43 26.94
C CYS A 252 -16.06 -10.17 27.79
N LEU A 253 -14.95 -9.45 27.58
CA LEU A 253 -14.64 -8.19 28.26
C LEU A 253 -15.26 -6.96 27.57
N GLY A 254 -16.09 -7.17 26.53
CA GLY A 254 -16.79 -6.11 25.81
C GLY A 254 -15.91 -5.33 24.83
N ILE A 255 -14.73 -5.85 24.46
CA ILE A 255 -13.91 -5.26 23.39
C ILE A 255 -14.54 -5.66 22.05
N PRO A 256 -14.95 -4.71 21.19
CA PRO A 256 -15.62 -5.04 19.94
C PRO A 256 -14.62 -5.63 18.93
N THR A 257 -14.40 -6.94 18.98
CA THR A 257 -13.41 -7.67 18.17
C THR A 257 -13.58 -7.41 16.67
N ASP A 258 -14.83 -7.36 16.21
CA ASP A 258 -15.18 -7.02 14.83
C ASP A 258 -14.68 -5.63 14.40
N THR A 259 -14.81 -4.63 15.27
CA THR A 259 -14.38 -3.26 14.94
C THR A 259 -12.86 -3.15 14.96
N VAL A 260 -12.22 -3.90 15.86
CA VAL A 260 -10.77 -4.02 15.92
C VAL A 260 -10.23 -4.60 14.61
N ASP A 261 -10.88 -5.62 14.06
CA ASP A 261 -10.49 -6.22 12.78
C ASP A 261 -10.64 -5.22 11.62
N VAL A 262 -11.83 -4.63 11.47
CA VAL A 262 -12.11 -3.62 10.43
C VAL A 262 -11.08 -2.48 10.46
N LEU A 263 -10.80 -1.95 11.66
CA LEU A 263 -9.88 -0.83 11.82
C LEU A 263 -8.44 -1.24 11.46
N THR A 264 -8.01 -2.42 11.92
CA THR A 264 -6.69 -2.97 11.64
C THR A 264 -6.49 -3.16 10.15
N PHE A 265 -7.48 -3.75 9.47
CA PHE A 265 -7.45 -3.94 8.03
C PHE A 265 -7.45 -2.60 7.28
N GLY A 266 -8.24 -1.63 7.73
CA GLY A 266 -8.26 -0.27 7.19
C GLY A 266 -6.92 0.45 7.31
N ILE A 267 -6.26 0.36 8.47
CA ILE A 267 -4.93 0.95 8.69
C ILE A 267 -3.88 0.27 7.82
N GLY A 268 -3.87 -1.07 7.77
CA GLY A 268 -2.95 -1.82 6.92
C GLY A 268 -3.12 -1.50 5.43
N SER A 269 -4.36 -1.39 4.98
CA SER A 269 -4.71 -1.00 3.61
C SER A 269 -4.34 0.45 3.31
N GLY A 270 -4.54 1.36 4.27
CA GLY A 270 -4.13 2.76 4.16
C GLY A 270 -2.62 2.90 4.02
N LEU A 271 -1.83 2.17 4.81
CA LEU A 271 -0.37 2.14 4.69
C LEU A 271 0.08 1.59 3.32
N ALA A 272 -0.62 0.59 2.78
CA ALA A 272 -0.40 0.13 1.41
C ALA A 272 -0.66 1.23 0.38
N GLY A 273 -1.70 2.05 0.59
CA GLY A 273 -1.96 3.25 -0.21
C GLY A 273 -0.80 4.26 -0.18
N VAL A 274 -0.23 4.51 1.00
CA VAL A 274 0.95 5.37 1.16
C VAL A 274 2.18 4.78 0.44
N ALA A 275 2.35 3.45 0.48
CA ALA A 275 3.37 2.77 -0.33
C ALA A 275 3.16 2.98 -1.83
N GLY A 276 1.91 3.04 -2.28
CA GLY A 276 1.55 3.40 -3.65
C GLY A 276 2.04 4.79 -4.07
N VAL A 277 1.99 5.77 -3.15
CA VAL A 277 2.57 7.11 -3.38
C VAL A 277 4.06 6.99 -3.62
N ALA A 278 4.79 6.27 -2.75
CA ALA A 278 6.23 6.06 -2.89
C ALA A 278 6.60 5.37 -4.21
N VAL A 279 5.86 4.32 -4.59
CA VAL A 279 6.08 3.59 -5.85
C VAL A 279 5.84 4.49 -7.06
N SER A 280 4.78 5.32 -7.03
CA SER A 280 4.47 6.23 -8.13
C SER A 280 5.54 7.29 -8.38
N LEU A 281 6.34 7.62 -7.36
CA LEU A 281 7.44 8.59 -7.48
C LEU A 281 8.71 7.97 -8.10
N LEU A 282 8.79 6.63 -8.15
CA LEU A 282 9.94 5.91 -8.71
C LEU A 282 9.75 5.49 -10.16
N GLY A 283 8.50 5.34 -10.61
CA GLY A 283 8.21 4.86 -11.96
C GLY A 283 6.78 5.07 -12.38
N SER A 284 6.46 4.54 -13.56
CA SER A 284 5.14 4.68 -14.15
C SER A 284 4.08 3.90 -13.38
N VAL A 285 2.91 4.49 -13.18
CA VAL A 285 1.76 3.85 -12.56
C VAL A 285 0.94 3.12 -13.61
N GLY A 286 0.65 1.84 -13.37
CA GLY A 286 -0.18 1.02 -14.24
C GLY A 286 -0.98 0.00 -13.44
N PRO A 287 -1.95 -0.69 -14.08
CA PRO A 287 -2.81 -1.64 -13.39
C PRO A 287 -2.09 -2.84 -12.77
N ASN A 288 -0.87 -3.13 -13.21
CA ASN A 288 -0.11 -4.28 -12.73
C ASN A 288 0.90 -3.91 -11.65
N VAL A 289 1.04 -2.63 -11.31
CA VAL A 289 2.05 -2.17 -10.35
C VAL A 289 1.91 -2.90 -9.02
N GLY A 290 0.69 -3.15 -8.57
CA GLY A 290 0.44 -3.92 -7.34
C GLY A 290 1.07 -5.31 -7.35
N THR A 291 0.86 -6.06 -8.43
CA THR A 291 1.39 -7.43 -8.58
C THR A 291 2.91 -7.50 -8.60
N SER A 292 3.59 -6.45 -9.08
CA SER A 292 5.05 -6.39 -9.11
C SER A 292 5.68 -6.26 -7.72
N TYR A 293 4.96 -5.69 -6.73
CA TYR A 293 5.48 -5.49 -5.38
C TYR A 293 4.96 -6.49 -4.36
N ILE A 294 3.85 -7.18 -4.62
CA ILE A 294 3.21 -8.05 -3.63
C ILE A 294 4.12 -9.22 -3.20
N VAL A 295 4.85 -9.82 -4.14
CA VAL A 295 5.80 -10.92 -3.85
C VAL A 295 6.92 -10.43 -2.93
N GLY A 296 7.46 -9.24 -3.19
CA GLY A 296 8.45 -8.60 -2.33
C GLY A 296 7.92 -8.31 -0.92
N CYS A 297 6.66 -7.89 -0.80
CA CYS A 297 6.03 -7.66 0.50
C CYS A 297 5.90 -8.96 1.31
N PHE A 298 5.42 -10.03 0.68
CA PHE A 298 5.33 -11.34 1.33
C PHE A 298 6.69 -11.85 1.77
N MET A 299 7.69 -11.73 0.91
CA MET A 299 9.06 -12.09 1.21
C MET A 299 9.59 -11.37 2.45
N VAL A 300 9.34 -10.06 2.58
CA VAL A 300 9.71 -9.26 3.76
C VAL A 300 8.98 -9.74 5.01
N VAL A 301 7.68 -9.98 4.95
CA VAL A 301 6.88 -10.39 6.11
C VAL A 301 7.27 -11.79 6.59
N VAL A 302 7.46 -12.73 5.66
CA VAL A 302 7.83 -14.12 5.99
C VAL A 302 9.27 -14.18 6.51
N LEU A 303 10.21 -13.48 5.87
CA LEU A 303 11.60 -13.42 6.35
C LEU A 303 11.68 -12.72 7.71
N GLY A 304 10.93 -11.64 7.92
CA GLY A 304 10.91 -10.89 9.18
C GLY A 304 10.29 -11.66 10.35
N GLY A 305 9.38 -12.58 10.06
CA GLY A 305 8.55 -13.25 11.05
C GLY A 305 7.17 -12.59 11.13
N VAL A 306 6.13 -13.41 11.02
CA VAL A 306 4.73 -12.96 10.95
C VAL A 306 4.36 -12.20 12.22
N GLY A 307 3.87 -10.97 12.05
CA GLY A 307 3.44 -10.09 13.15
C GLY A 307 4.58 -9.43 13.96
N ASN A 308 5.84 -9.59 13.57
CA ASN A 308 6.94 -8.86 14.19
C ASN A 308 7.36 -7.65 13.34
N LEU A 309 6.98 -6.45 13.78
CA LEU A 309 7.32 -5.20 13.09
C LEU A 309 8.83 -4.97 13.00
N LEU A 310 9.59 -5.25 14.05
CA LEU A 310 11.04 -5.08 14.03
C LEU A 310 11.71 -6.05 13.05
N GLY A 311 11.23 -7.29 13.02
CA GLY A 311 11.68 -8.28 12.04
C GLY A 311 11.37 -7.85 10.60
N THR A 312 10.19 -7.28 10.36
CA THR A 312 9.78 -6.72 9.05
C THR A 312 10.72 -5.58 8.61
N VAL A 313 11.09 -4.69 9.53
CA VAL A 313 12.05 -3.60 9.27
C VAL A 313 13.41 -4.16 8.86
N LEU A 314 13.99 -5.07 9.66
CA LEU A 314 15.30 -5.65 9.35
C LEU A 314 15.28 -6.46 8.05
N ALA A 315 14.24 -7.26 7.82
CA ALA A 315 14.06 -8.04 6.60
C ALA A 315 13.94 -7.15 5.36
N SER A 316 13.20 -6.04 5.44
CA SER A 316 13.03 -5.12 4.32
C SER A 316 14.35 -4.49 3.85
N PHE A 317 15.19 -4.06 4.79
CA PHE A 317 16.50 -3.50 4.47
C PHE A 317 17.46 -4.58 3.99
N ALA A 318 17.46 -5.77 4.59
CA ALA A 318 18.26 -6.89 4.12
C ALA A 318 17.88 -7.28 2.67
N ILE A 319 16.59 -7.43 2.38
CA ILE A 319 16.08 -7.76 1.04
C ILE A 319 16.38 -6.63 0.06
N GLY A 320 16.20 -5.37 0.46
CA GLY A 320 16.53 -4.21 -0.36
C GLY A 320 18.01 -4.16 -0.75
N LEU A 321 18.90 -4.38 0.23
CA LEU A 321 20.35 -4.45 0.01
C LEU A 321 20.73 -5.64 -0.88
N LEU A 322 20.19 -6.83 -0.62
CA LEU A 322 20.45 -8.02 -1.45
C LEU A 322 19.97 -7.82 -2.90
N THR A 323 18.80 -7.20 -3.07
CA THR A 323 18.24 -6.93 -4.41
C THR A 323 19.09 -5.93 -5.18
N ASP A 324 19.61 -4.87 -4.53
CA ASP A 324 20.52 -3.91 -5.17
C ASP A 324 21.88 -4.56 -5.50
N LEU A 325 22.47 -5.29 -4.53
CA LEU A 325 23.78 -5.93 -4.70
C LEU A 325 23.79 -6.97 -5.82
N ILE A 326 22.74 -7.78 -5.90
CA ILE A 326 22.57 -8.79 -6.93
C ILE A 326 22.13 -8.14 -8.24
N GLY A 327 21.04 -7.37 -8.22
CA GLY A 327 20.39 -6.88 -9.43
C GLY A 327 21.18 -5.83 -10.19
N ALA A 328 22.04 -5.06 -9.52
CA ALA A 328 22.95 -4.14 -10.18
C ALA A 328 24.35 -4.73 -10.41
N GLY A 329 24.55 -6.03 -10.17
CA GLY A 329 25.82 -6.72 -10.40
C GLY A 329 26.97 -6.22 -9.53
N ARG A 330 26.69 -5.48 -8.45
CA ARG A 330 27.72 -4.84 -7.61
C ARG A 330 28.61 -5.86 -6.89
N LEU A 331 28.16 -7.10 -6.71
CA LEU A 331 29.02 -8.18 -6.18
C LEU A 331 30.34 -8.32 -6.97
N LEU A 332 30.29 -8.19 -8.30
CA LEU A 332 31.46 -8.30 -9.18
C LEU A 332 32.44 -7.14 -8.98
N THR A 333 31.93 -5.96 -8.59
CA THR A 333 32.76 -4.79 -8.29
C THR A 333 33.41 -4.85 -6.90
N ILE A 334 32.77 -5.55 -5.95
CA ILE A 334 33.28 -5.73 -4.58
C ILE A 334 34.31 -6.87 -4.53
N TRP A 335 34.11 -7.91 -5.33
CA TRP A 335 35.03 -9.03 -5.47
C TRP A 335 35.50 -9.17 -6.94
N PRO A 336 36.53 -8.41 -7.35
CA PRO A 336 37.04 -8.43 -8.72
C PRO A 336 37.67 -9.77 -9.11
N ASP A 337 38.33 -10.44 -8.17
CA ASP A 337 39.05 -11.71 -8.39
C ASP A 337 38.14 -12.96 -8.25
N MET A 338 36.88 -12.88 -8.67
CA MET A 338 35.95 -14.00 -8.55
C MET A 338 36.29 -15.09 -9.59
N PRO A 339 36.29 -16.39 -9.22
CA PRO A 339 36.55 -17.47 -10.18
C PRO A 339 35.58 -17.40 -11.36
N GLY A 340 36.08 -17.58 -12.59
CA GLY A 340 35.31 -17.45 -13.84
C GLY A 340 33.88 -18.02 -13.83
N PRO A 341 33.65 -19.28 -13.38
CA PRO A 341 32.30 -19.85 -13.35
C PRO A 341 31.36 -19.16 -12.34
N LEU A 342 31.88 -18.67 -11.22
CA LEU A 342 31.10 -17.92 -10.23
C LEU A 342 30.78 -16.51 -10.74
N ALA A 343 31.72 -15.86 -11.41
CA ALA A 343 31.51 -14.53 -12.01
C ALA A 343 30.41 -14.57 -13.08
N SER A 344 30.44 -15.55 -13.98
CA SER A 344 29.38 -15.75 -14.98
C SER A 344 28.02 -16.07 -14.33
N GLY A 345 28.02 -16.77 -13.20
CA GLY A 345 26.80 -17.03 -12.43
C GLY A 345 26.21 -15.75 -11.84
N VAL A 346 27.03 -14.92 -11.21
CA VAL A 346 26.58 -13.62 -10.66
C VAL A 346 26.09 -12.70 -11.77
N GLU A 347 26.78 -12.66 -12.91
CA GLU A 347 26.37 -11.87 -14.08
C GLU A 347 25.03 -12.33 -14.65
N PHE A 348 24.77 -13.65 -14.71
CA PHE A 348 23.47 -14.19 -15.12
C PHE A 348 22.31 -13.69 -14.22
N PHE A 349 22.56 -13.59 -12.91
CA PHE A 349 21.58 -13.07 -11.96
C PHE A 349 21.58 -11.54 -11.82
N ALA A 350 22.53 -10.83 -12.44
CA ALA A 350 22.65 -9.37 -12.44
C ALA A 350 21.64 -8.69 -13.39
N THR A 351 20.41 -9.18 -13.38
CA THR A 351 19.25 -8.55 -14.03
C THR A 351 18.16 -8.36 -12.99
N THR A 352 17.35 -7.31 -13.12
CA THR A 352 16.33 -6.96 -12.11
C THR A 352 15.34 -8.10 -11.85
N SER A 353 14.95 -8.87 -12.88
CA SER A 353 14.05 -10.01 -12.75
C SER A 353 14.74 -11.25 -12.17
N MET A 354 15.97 -11.58 -12.60
CA MET A 354 16.67 -12.76 -12.08
C MET A 354 17.16 -12.53 -10.65
N ALA A 355 17.48 -11.29 -10.29
CA ALA A 355 17.80 -10.91 -8.92
C ALA A 355 16.65 -11.22 -7.97
N GLN A 356 15.41 -10.90 -8.35
CA GLN A 356 14.23 -11.24 -7.55
C GLN A 356 14.09 -12.75 -7.36
N VAL A 357 14.33 -13.54 -8.41
CA VAL A 357 14.29 -15.01 -8.34
C VAL A 357 15.39 -15.55 -7.42
N MET A 358 16.61 -15.04 -7.52
CA MET A 358 17.72 -15.48 -6.66
C MET A 358 17.48 -15.11 -5.20
N VAL A 359 17.03 -13.88 -4.92
CA VAL A 359 16.69 -13.45 -3.55
C VAL A 359 15.55 -14.31 -2.99
N PHE A 360 14.53 -14.62 -3.79
CA PHE A 360 13.45 -15.50 -3.38
C PHE A 360 13.96 -16.93 -3.08
N ALA A 361 14.80 -17.50 -3.94
CA ALA A 361 15.40 -18.81 -3.72
C ALA A 361 16.24 -18.86 -2.44
N LEU A 362 17.07 -17.84 -2.19
CA LEU A 362 17.87 -17.72 -0.97
C LEU A 362 17.00 -17.69 0.28
N ILE A 363 15.84 -17.03 0.21
CA ILE A 363 14.89 -16.96 1.32
C ILE A 363 14.17 -18.28 1.52
N VAL A 364 13.77 -18.97 0.46
CA VAL A 364 13.20 -20.32 0.58
C VAL A 364 14.19 -21.26 1.25
N VAL A 365 15.46 -21.24 0.84
CA VAL A 365 16.52 -22.02 1.48
C VAL A 365 16.70 -21.62 2.94
N PHE A 366 16.74 -20.32 3.26
CA PHE A 366 16.83 -19.84 4.63
C PHE A 366 15.65 -20.32 5.50
N LEU A 367 14.43 -20.29 4.97
CA LEU A 367 13.23 -20.72 5.67
C LEU A 367 13.18 -22.23 5.89
N GLN A 368 13.84 -23.05 5.05
CA GLN A 368 13.99 -24.48 5.32
C GLN A 368 14.78 -24.73 6.63
N PHE A 369 15.75 -23.87 6.95
CA PHE A 369 16.49 -23.94 8.21
C PHE A 369 15.82 -23.18 9.35
N ARG A 370 15.09 -22.09 9.05
CA ARG A 370 14.40 -21.23 10.01
C ARG A 370 12.96 -20.93 9.58
N PRO A 371 12.02 -21.88 9.76
CA PRO A 371 10.66 -21.76 9.22
C PRO A 371 9.84 -20.62 9.85
N ALA A 372 10.21 -20.18 11.05
CA ALA A 372 9.50 -19.13 11.77
C ALA A 372 10.03 -17.70 11.47
N GLY A 373 10.96 -17.56 10.52
CA GLY A 373 11.57 -16.28 10.13
C GLY A 373 12.73 -15.84 11.05
N LEU A 374 13.19 -14.60 10.87
CA LEU A 374 14.28 -14.00 11.64
C LEU A 374 13.91 -13.79 13.10
N PHE A 375 12.67 -13.38 13.37
CA PHE A 375 12.19 -13.09 14.72
C PHE A 375 10.80 -13.69 14.98
N PRO A 376 10.73 -15.00 15.32
CA PRO A 376 9.47 -15.66 15.63
C PRO A 376 8.72 -14.98 16.79
N GLN A 377 7.41 -14.81 16.63
CA GLN A 377 6.55 -14.44 17.74
C GLN A 377 6.44 -15.61 18.73
N LYS A 378 6.87 -15.38 19.98
CA LYS A 378 6.72 -16.36 21.06
C LYS A 378 5.29 -16.28 21.61
N GLY A 379 4.42 -17.17 21.14
CA GLY A 379 3.09 -17.41 21.71
C GLY A 379 2.95 -18.87 22.14
N ARG A 380 2.43 -19.10 23.35
CA ARG A 380 2.23 -20.44 23.95
C ARG A 380 1.28 -21.37 23.16
N MET A 381 0.66 -20.87 22.09
CA MET A 381 -0.29 -21.59 21.23
C MET A 381 0.35 -22.19 19.97
N VAL A 382 1.63 -21.93 19.70
CA VAL A 382 2.34 -22.52 18.55
C VAL A 382 2.89 -23.92 18.89
N GLU A 383 2.80 -24.33 20.16
CA GLU A 383 3.25 -25.63 20.68
C GLU A 383 2.10 -26.56 21.13
N ALA A 384 0.86 -26.34 20.65
CA ALA A 384 -0.28 -27.20 20.94
C ALA A 384 -0.72 -28.01 19.72
#